data_AF-A0A2H4QH35-F1
#
_entry.id   AF-A0A2H4QH35-F1
#
_cell.length_a   1.000
_cell.length_b   1.000
_cell.length_c   1.000
_cell.angle_alpha   90.00
_cell.angle_beta   90.00
_cell.angle_gamma   90.00
#
_symmetry.space_group_name_H-M   'P 1'
#
loop_
_entity.id
_entity.type
_entity.pdbx_description
1 polymer ?
#
loop_
_entity_poly.entity_id
_entity_poly.type
_entity_poly.pdbx_seq_one_letter_code
_entity_poly.pdbx_strand_id
1 'polypeptide(L)'
;VYLGGMLVVFGYTAAMSTEEYPESWVSNTVALGMLFFVLLLKLIWYFVLDKVEVATVIGLFDVVSNSYVSQDCGGVSLLYGCGGWILMFLGWILFMTICVVLEIVRGCD
;
A
#
# COMPACT_ATOMS: atom_id res chain seq x y z
N VAL A 1 1.66 -0.76 -9.36
CA VAL A 1 0.46 -1.45 -8.84
C VAL A 1 -0.44 -0.51 -8.05
N TYR A 2 0.02 0.09 -6.94
CA TYR A 2 -0.81 0.96 -6.09
C TYR A 2 -1.25 2.28 -6.75
N LEU A 3 -0.31 3.20 -7.00
CA LEU A 3 -0.60 4.53 -7.58
C LEU A 3 -1.19 4.46 -8.99
N GLY A 4 -0.67 3.58 -9.85
CA GLY A 4 -1.13 3.49 -11.25
C GLY A 4 -2.36 2.60 -11.45
N GLY A 5 -2.47 1.48 -10.73
CA GLY A 5 -3.52 0.48 -10.98
C GLY A 5 -4.72 0.66 -10.06
N MET A 6 -4.51 0.45 -8.75
CA MET A 6 -5.60 0.44 -7.78
C MET A 6 -6.25 1.82 -7.60
N LEU A 7 -5.46 2.89 -7.58
CA LEU A 7 -5.98 4.25 -7.39
C LEU A 7 -6.91 4.67 -8.54
N VAL A 8 -6.60 4.28 -9.77
CA VAL A 8 -7.43 4.59 -10.95
C VAL A 8 -8.80 3.91 -10.84
N VAL A 9 -8.84 2.61 -10.54
CA VAL A 9 -10.09 1.86 -10.36
C VAL A 9 -10.91 2.43 -9.20
N PHE A 10 -10.26 2.78 -8.09
CA PHE A 10 -10.90 3.43 -6.96
C PHE A 10 -11.55 4.77 -7.35
N GLY A 11 -10.86 5.59 -8.15
CA GLY A 11 -11.40 6.84 -8.67
C GLY A 11 -12.67 6.64 -9.50
N TYR A 12 -12.72 5.62 -10.36
CA TYR A 12 -13.92 5.29 -11.14
C TYR A 12 -15.11 4.88 -10.25
N THR A 13 -14.89 4.06 -9.22
CA THR A 13 -15.96 3.67 -8.29
C THR A 13 -16.39 4.81 -7.38
N ALA A 14 -15.45 5.66 -6.96
CA ALA A 14 -15.76 6.85 -6.17
C ALA A 14 -16.65 7.82 -6.96
N ALA A 15 -16.39 7.99 -8.26
CA ALA A 15 -17.22 8.80 -9.16
C ALA A 15 -18.68 8.31 -9.27
N MET A 16 -18.91 6.99 -9.17
CA MET A 16 -20.27 6.43 -9.17
C MET A 16 -21.01 6.63 -7.84
N SER A 17 -20.29 6.93 -6.75
CA SER A 17 -20.84 7.13 -5.40
C SER A 17 -20.72 8.59 -4.93
N THR A 18 -20.53 9.55 -5.84
CA THR A 18 -20.40 10.96 -5.46
C THR A 18 -21.74 11.53 -5.00
N GLU A 19 -21.75 12.08 -3.79
CA GLU A 19 -22.86 12.87 -3.26
C GLU A 19 -22.78 14.33 -3.75
N GLU A 20 -23.92 15.04 -3.79
CA GLU A 20 -23.97 16.44 -4.29
C GLU A 20 -23.08 17.41 -3.50
N TYR A 21 -22.88 17.16 -2.21
CA TYR A 21 -22.04 17.97 -1.33
C TYR A 21 -20.96 17.10 -0.67
N PRO A 22 -19.77 16.98 -1.29
CA PRO A 22 -18.70 16.21 -0.69
C PRO A 22 -18.24 16.87 0.62
N GLU A 23 -18.10 16.07 1.67
CA GLU A 23 -17.57 16.57 2.93
C GLU A 23 -16.11 17.04 2.77
N SER A 24 -15.84 18.25 3.26
CA SER A 24 -14.48 18.76 3.35
C SER A 24 -13.82 18.32 4.65
N TRP A 25 -12.48 18.28 4.66
CA TRP A 25 -11.67 17.97 5.84
C TRP A 25 -12.00 18.82 7.07
N VAL A 26 -12.49 20.05 6.86
CA VAL A 26 -12.79 21.02 7.92
C VAL A 26 -14.29 21.04 8.26
N SER A 27 -15.17 20.69 7.34
CA SER A 27 -16.62 20.67 7.60
C SER A 27 -17.05 19.48 8.45
N ASN A 28 -16.32 18.36 8.41
CA ASN A 28 -16.61 17.21 9.25
C ASN A 28 -15.80 17.26 10.55
N THR A 29 -16.51 17.38 11.68
CA THR A 29 -15.93 17.43 13.03
C THR A 29 -15.18 16.14 13.39
N VAL A 30 -15.63 14.98 12.90
CA VAL A 30 -14.95 13.69 13.08
C VAL A 30 -13.63 13.67 12.29
N ALA A 31 -13.63 14.17 11.05
CA ALA A 31 -12.42 14.23 10.23
C ALA A 31 -11.35 15.15 10.87
N LEU A 32 -11.75 16.31 11.38
CA LEU A 32 -10.85 17.19 12.14
C LEU A 32 -10.31 16.53 13.41
N GLY A 33 -11.16 15.83 14.16
CA GLY A 33 -10.75 15.09 15.36
C GLY A 33 -9.72 14.01 15.06
N MET A 34 -9.92 13.24 13.98
CA MET A 34 -8.97 12.22 13.53
C MET A 34 -7.64 12.82 13.07
N LEU A 35 -7.66 13.96 12.36
CA LEU A 35 -6.45 14.66 11.96
C LEU A 35 -5.64 15.10 13.19
N PHE A 36 -6.29 15.71 14.18
CA PHE A 36 -5.64 16.12 15.42
C PHE A 36 -5.07 14.91 16.20
N PHE A 37 -5.81 13.81 16.26
CA PHE A 37 -5.35 12.58 16.90
C PHE A 37 -4.08 12.02 16.24
N VAL A 38 -4.03 11.96 14.90
CA VAL A 38 -2.85 11.51 14.16
C VAL A 38 -1.65 12.45 14.41
N LEU A 39 -1.88 13.77 14.47
CA LEU A 39 -0.82 14.73 14.80
C LEU A 39 -0.29 14.53 16.23
N LEU A 40 -1.18 14.30 17.21
CA LEU A 40 -0.77 14.00 18.59
C LEU A 40 0.04 12.71 18.67
N LEU A 41 -0.40 11.64 18.01
CA LEU A 41 0.35 10.38 17.96
C LEU A 41 1.75 10.58 17.37
N LYS A 42 1.85 11.36 16.28
CA LYS A 42 3.14 11.69 15.67
C LYS A 42 4.03 12.51 16.60
N LEU A 43 3.46 13.45 17.36
CA LEU A 43 4.20 14.25 18.35
C LEU A 43 4.71 13.38 19.51
N ILE A 44 3.86 12.47 20.02
CA ILE A 44 4.23 11.51 21.06
C ILE A 44 5.33 10.58 20.54
N TRP A 45 5.20 10.07 19.32
CA TRP A 45 6.21 9.25 18.65
C TRP A 45 7.56 9.96 18.57
N TYR A 46 7.57 11.22 18.12
CA TYR A 46 8.77 12.06 18.07
C TYR A 46 9.39 12.26 19.46
N PHE A 47 8.57 12.57 20.47
CA PHE A 47 9.04 12.78 21.84
C PHE A 47 9.61 11.50 22.49
N VAL A 48 9.07 10.34 22.14
CA VAL A 48 9.54 9.02 22.62
C VAL A 48 10.83 8.60 21.90
N LEU A 49 10.98 8.94 20.61
CA LEU A 49 12.11 8.55 19.78
C LEU A 49 13.30 9.51 19.78
N ASP A 50 13.17 10.72 20.32
CA ASP A 50 14.28 11.67 20.50
C ASP A 50 15.50 11.03 21.21
N LYS A 51 15.29 9.96 22.01
CA LYS A 51 16.35 9.16 22.65
C LYS A 51 16.89 7.97 21.85
N VAL A 52 16.25 7.60 20.74
CA VAL A 52 16.51 6.38 19.95
C VAL A 52 17.01 6.70 18.53
N GLU A 53 16.74 7.90 18.01
CA GLU A 53 17.01 8.30 16.62
C GLU A 53 18.50 8.24 16.21
N VAL A 54 19.45 8.43 17.13
CA VAL A 54 20.88 8.39 16.76
C VAL A 54 21.36 6.97 16.48
N ALA A 55 20.75 5.94 17.08
CA ALA A 55 21.20 4.55 16.93
C ALA A 55 20.57 3.86 15.70
N THR A 56 19.33 4.18 15.35
CA THR A 56 18.57 3.46 14.31
C THR A 56 18.82 3.99 12.90
N VAL A 57 19.13 5.28 12.74
CA VAL A 57 19.49 5.85 11.43
C VAL A 57 20.80 5.25 10.91
N ILE A 58 21.73 4.89 11.80
CA ILE A 58 23.00 4.25 11.46
C ILE A 58 22.82 2.75 11.12
N GLY A 59 21.87 2.06 11.75
CA GLY A 59 21.57 0.65 11.46
C GLY A 59 20.76 0.40 10.18
N LEU A 60 20.08 1.42 9.67
CA LEU A 60 19.33 1.35 8.39
C LEU A 60 20.22 1.62 7.17
N PHE A 61 21.29 2.39 7.35
CA PHE A 61 22.41 2.44 6.42
C PHE A 61 23.39 1.32 6.78
N ASP A 62 22.94 0.06 6.66
CA ASP A 62 23.88 -1.04 6.59
C ASP A 62 24.81 -0.72 5.42
N VAL A 63 26.07 -0.43 5.73
CA VAL A 63 27.11 -0.11 4.75
C VAL A 63 27.24 -1.36 3.91
N VAL A 64 26.52 -1.36 2.79
CA VAL A 64 26.47 -2.41 1.78
C VAL A 64 27.90 -2.78 1.47
N SER A 65 28.33 -3.87 2.08
CA SER A 65 29.61 -4.48 1.80
C SER A 65 29.55 -4.97 0.36
N ASN A 66 30.11 -4.14 -0.53
CA ASN A 66 30.66 -4.51 -1.83
C ASN A 66 29.95 -5.68 -2.54
N SER A 67 28.65 -5.54 -2.82
CA SER A 67 27.92 -6.45 -3.69
C SER A 67 27.42 -5.67 -4.90
N TYR A 68 27.92 -6.05 -6.08
CA TYR A 68 27.68 -5.38 -7.37
C TYR A 68 26.23 -5.53 -7.89
N VAL A 69 25.35 -6.15 -7.12
CA VAL A 69 23.95 -6.42 -7.48
C VAL A 69 23.09 -6.02 -6.30
N SER A 70 22.15 -5.09 -6.54
CA SER A 70 21.10 -4.77 -5.57
C SER A 70 20.38 -6.05 -5.16
N GLN A 71 20.38 -6.34 -3.86
CA GLN A 71 19.77 -7.53 -3.27
C GLN A 71 18.29 -7.68 -3.67
N ASP A 72 17.60 -6.57 -3.90
CA ASP A 72 16.21 -6.51 -4.35
C ASP A 72 16.02 -7.10 -5.76
N CYS A 73 16.91 -6.75 -6.70
CA CYS A 73 16.88 -7.30 -8.07
C CYS A 73 17.20 -8.80 -8.09
N GLY A 74 18.10 -9.24 -7.22
CA GLY A 74 18.43 -10.66 -7.05
C GLY A 74 17.24 -11.48 -6.56
N GLY A 75 16.49 -10.96 -5.57
CA GLY A 75 15.29 -11.60 -5.04
C GLY A 75 14.20 -11.80 -6.09
N VAL A 76 13.96 -10.79 -6.94
CA VAL A 76 12.96 -10.90 -8.02
C VAL A 76 13.36 -11.96 -9.05
N SER A 77 14.64 -12.06 -9.40
CA SER A 77 15.13 -13.09 -10.32
C SER A 77 14.92 -14.51 -9.77
N LEU A 78 15.14 -14.72 -8.46
CA LEU A 78 14.93 -16.01 -7.81
C LEU A 78 13.47 -16.48 -7.80
N LEU A 79 12.50 -15.56 -7.85
CA LEU A 79 11.08 -15.93 -8.01
C LEU A 79 10.83 -16.67 -9.33
N TYR A 80 11.49 -16.26 -10.42
CA TYR A 80 11.37 -16.93 -11.71
C TYR A 80 12.17 -18.24 -11.78
N GLY A 81 13.26 -18.35 -11.02
CA GLY A 81 14.08 -19.57 -10.97
C GLY A 81 13.51 -20.66 -10.06
N CYS A 82 13.46 -20.39 -8.76
CA CYS A 82 13.09 -21.36 -7.73
C CYS A 82 11.60 -21.27 -7.31
N GLY A 83 10.96 -20.12 -7.54
CA GLY A 83 9.59 -19.82 -7.12
C GLY A 83 8.47 -20.25 -8.07
N GLY A 84 8.72 -21.17 -9.02
CA GLY A 84 7.77 -21.52 -10.09
C GLY A 84 6.37 -21.92 -9.61
N TRP A 85 6.28 -22.70 -8.53
CA TRP A 85 4.99 -23.07 -7.92
C TRP A 85 4.21 -21.84 -7.40
N ILE A 86 4.91 -20.91 -6.76
CA ILE A 86 4.31 -19.67 -6.24
C ILE A 86 3.78 -18.81 -7.40
N LEU A 87 4.54 -18.71 -8.49
CA LEU A 87 4.10 -17.99 -9.70
C LEU A 87 2.85 -18.63 -10.34
N MET A 88 2.78 -19.97 -10.39
CA MET A 88 1.62 -20.68 -10.89
C MET A 88 0.36 -20.39 -10.05
N PHE A 89 0.47 -20.45 -8.71
CA PHE A 89 -0.64 -20.10 -7.82
C PHE A 89 -1.02 -18.62 -7.91
N LEU A 90 -0.06 -17.70 -8.02
CA LEU A 90 -0.32 -16.27 -8.18
C LEU A 90 -1.11 -16.00 -9.47
N GLY A 91 -0.68 -16.61 -10.58
CA GLY A 91 -1.39 -16.53 -11.86
C GLY A 91 -2.79 -17.14 -11.79
N TRP A 92 -2.92 -18.30 -11.13
CA TRP A 92 -4.20 -18.96 -10.94
C TRP A 92 -5.19 -18.12 -10.13
N ILE A 93 -4.73 -17.50 -9.03
CA ILE A 93 -5.57 -16.62 -8.20
C ILE A 93 -6.03 -15.42 -9.03
N LEU A 94 -5.14 -14.78 -9.80
CA LEU A 94 -5.51 -13.65 -10.67
C LEU A 94 -6.49 -14.05 -11.77
N PHE A 95 -6.37 -15.26 -12.33
CA PHE A 95 -7.35 -15.75 -13.30
C PHE A 95 -8.72 -15.96 -12.64
N MET A 96 -8.75 -16.62 -11.49
CA MET A 96 -9.99 -16.85 -10.74
C MET A 96 -10.64 -15.53 -10.31
N THR A 97 -9.88 -14.50 -9.91
CA THR A 97 -10.46 -13.21 -9.55
C THR A 97 -11.17 -12.55 -10.73
N ILE A 98 -10.64 -12.63 -11.95
CA ILE A 98 -11.32 -12.10 -13.15
C ILE A 98 -12.62 -12.85 -13.39
N CYS A 99 -12.62 -14.19 -13.28
CA CYS A 99 -13.84 -14.99 -13.43
C CYS A 99 -14.91 -14.61 -12.39
N VAL A 100 -14.52 -14.47 -11.12
CA VAL A 100 -15.42 -14.07 -10.03
C VAL A 100 -15.99 -12.67 -10.27
N VAL A 101 -15.14 -11.70 -10.64
CA VAL A 101 -15.60 -10.33 -10.95
C VAL A 101 -16.57 -10.32 -12.12
N LEU A 102 -16.31 -11.11 -13.17
CA LEU A 102 -17.21 -11.22 -14.32
C LEU A 102 -18.57 -11.86 -13.96
N GLU A 103 -18.59 -12.83 -13.03
CA GLU A 103 -19.84 -13.42 -12.54
C GLU A 103 -20.65 -12.43 -11.71
N ILE A 104 -19.99 -11.69 -10.80
CA ILE A 104 -20.63 -10.67 -9.97
C ILE A 104 -21.25 -9.56 -10.83
N VAL A 105 -20.52 -9.06 -11.85
CA VAL A 105 -21.03 -7.99 -12.71
C VAL A 105 -22.20 -8.46 -13.57
N ARG A 106 -22.22 -9.73 -14.03
CA ARG A 106 -23.36 -10.29 -14.77
C ARG A 106 -24.61 -10.51 -13.92
N GLY A 107 -24.45 -10.77 -12.62
CA GLY A 107 -25.57 -10.90 -11.69
C GLY A 107 -26.14 -9.55 -11.21
N CYS A 108 -25.59 -8.44 -11.70
CA CYS A 108 -26.00 -7.08 -11.34
C CYS A 108 -26.98 -6.46 -12.36
N ASP A 109 -27.30 -7.18 -13.44
CA ASP A 109 -28.47 -6.93 -14.32
C ASP A 109 -29.75 -7.51 -13.67
#